data_AF-A0A2V5RZX4-F1
#
_entry.id   AF-A0A2V5RZX4-F1
#
_cell.length_a   1.000
_cell.length_b   1.000
_cell.length_c   1.000
_cell.angle_alpha   90.00
_cell.angle_beta   90.00
_cell.angle_gamma   90.00
#
_symmetry.space_group_name_H-M   'P 1'
#
loop_
_entity.id
_entity.type
_entity.pdbx_description
1 polymer ?
#
loop_
_entity_poly.entity_id
_entity_poly.type
_entity_poly.pdbx_seq_one_letter_code
_entity_poly.pdbx_strand_id
1 'polypeptide(L)'
;MSSLKRFCAAHWTAKTVAVVASNISTHVYEVRPRKDHRGVNLISDSLPFGRRWYGDPNAVSNAVDYAKFRSRSHRAVIGVYDEAGHVIETHEHSGEFKEW
;
A
#
# COMPACT_ATOMS: atom_id res chain seq x y z
N MET A 1 -26.04 48.53 -17.64
CA MET A 1 -25.22 48.57 -16.41
C MET A 1 -25.75 47.49 -15.45
N SER A 2 -25.58 46.21 -15.77
CA SER A 2 -24.41 45.35 -15.50
C SER A 2 -24.35 44.87 -14.04
N SER A 3 -24.85 43.65 -13.88
CA SER A 3 -24.61 42.61 -12.86
C SER A 3 -23.45 42.84 -11.87
N LEU A 4 -23.72 42.67 -10.57
CA LEU A 4 -22.68 42.31 -9.60
C LEU A 4 -23.07 41.04 -8.84
N LYS A 5 -22.42 39.95 -9.22
CA LYS A 5 -22.35 38.69 -8.48
C LYS A 5 -21.30 38.83 -7.37
N ARG A 6 -21.47 38.10 -6.26
CA ARG A 6 -20.51 37.12 -5.68
C ARG A 6 -20.28 37.19 -4.15
N PHE A 7 -20.70 36.07 -3.54
CA PHE A 7 -20.01 35.19 -2.59
C PHE A 7 -19.61 35.67 -1.19
N CYS A 8 -20.18 34.94 -0.22
CA CYS A 8 -19.88 34.92 1.20
C CYS A 8 -18.40 34.63 1.52
N ALA A 9 -17.95 35.27 2.60
CA ALA A 9 -16.66 35.11 3.23
C ALA A 9 -16.42 33.70 3.78
N ALA A 10 -15.25 33.14 3.49
CA ALA A 10 -14.54 32.25 4.40
C ALA A 10 -13.04 32.53 4.22
N HIS A 11 -12.43 33.03 5.28
CA HIS A 11 -11.01 33.34 5.36
C HIS A 11 -10.14 32.14 4.93
N TRP A 12 -9.41 32.31 3.83
CA TRP A 12 -8.31 31.45 3.43
C TRP A 12 -7.15 31.68 4.39
N THR A 13 -6.99 30.80 5.39
CA THR A 13 -5.73 30.75 6.14
C THR A 13 -4.70 30.08 5.25
N ALA A 14 -3.86 30.90 4.61
CA ALA A 14 -2.66 30.45 3.92
C ALA A 14 -1.66 29.90 4.97
N LYS A 15 -1.90 28.69 5.47
CA LYS A 15 -0.83 27.87 6.06
C LYS A 15 -0.03 27.32 4.89
N THR A 16 1.22 27.70 4.81
CA THR A 16 2.29 27.17 3.97
C THR A 16 2.11 25.67 3.62
N VAL A 17 1.42 25.37 2.52
CA VAL A 17 1.45 24.03 1.90
C VAL A 17 2.57 24.08 0.87
N ALA A 18 3.81 24.17 1.34
CA ALA A 18 4.99 24.16 0.50
C ALA A 18 6.04 23.22 1.11
N VAL A 19 6.27 22.11 0.41
CA VAL A 19 7.54 21.35 0.34
C VAL A 19 7.78 20.20 1.34
N VAL A 20 6.83 19.78 2.17
CA VAL A 20 6.97 18.49 2.89
C VAL A 20 5.74 17.61 2.68
N ALA A 21 5.47 17.29 1.42
CA ALA A 21 4.90 15.99 1.08
C ALA A 21 5.95 14.93 1.44
N SER A 22 6.15 14.69 2.74
CA SER A 22 7.06 13.66 3.23
C SER A 22 6.61 12.32 2.66
N ASN A 23 7.56 11.60 2.09
CA ASN A 23 7.47 10.28 1.48
C ASN A 23 7.03 9.18 2.45
N ILE A 24 5.91 9.34 3.17
CA ILE A 24 5.26 8.23 3.85
C ILE A 24 4.34 7.54 2.83
N SER A 25 4.92 7.07 1.72
CA SER A 25 4.19 6.25 0.75
C SER A 25 3.98 4.88 1.37
N THR A 26 2.88 4.71 2.11
CA THR A 26 2.55 3.41 2.71
C THR A 26 2.29 2.41 1.58
N HIS A 27 3.11 1.37 1.47
CA HIS A 27 2.88 0.31 0.49
C HIS A 27 1.87 -0.69 1.03
N VAL A 28 0.79 -0.92 0.29
CA VAL A 28 -0.20 -1.95 0.63
C VAL A 28 0.05 -3.17 -0.25
N TYR A 29 0.16 -4.33 0.37
CA TYR A 29 0.31 -5.61 -0.32
C TYR A 29 -0.83 -6.55 0.07
N GLU A 30 -1.39 -7.22 -0.92
CA GLU A 30 -2.42 -8.22 -0.72
C GLU A 30 -1.91 -9.58 -1.19
N VAL A 31 -1.92 -10.55 -0.28
CA VAL A 31 -1.65 -11.96 -0.60
C VAL A 31 -2.99 -12.66 -0.74
N ARG A 32 -3.31 -13.11 -1.95
CA ARG A 32 -4.57 -13.75 -2.28
C ARG A 32 -4.37 -15.18 -2.79
N PRO A 33 -5.01 -16.20 -2.20
CA PRO A 33 -5.06 -17.54 -2.74
C PRO A 33 -5.59 -17.54 -4.16
N ARG A 34 -5.03 -18.40 -5.00
CA ARG A 34 -5.52 -18.58 -6.36
C ARG A 34 -6.70 -19.55 -6.39
N LYS A 35 -7.62 -19.33 -7.33
CA LYS A 35 -8.77 -20.22 -7.58
C LYS A 35 -8.39 -21.65 -7.97
N ASP A 36 -7.19 -21.85 -8.51
CA ASP A 36 -6.69 -23.18 -8.86
C ASP A 36 -5.97 -23.88 -7.70
N HIS A 37 -5.91 -23.25 -6.53
CA HIS A 37 -5.19 -23.70 -5.33
C HIS A 37 -3.69 -24.00 -5.57
N ARG A 38 -3.10 -23.45 -6.64
CA ARG A 38 -1.67 -23.63 -6.99
C ARG A 38 -0.79 -22.52 -6.42
N GLY A 39 -1.08 -22.14 -5.18
CA GLY A 39 -0.37 -21.08 -4.45
C GLY A 39 -1.11 -19.74 -4.44
N VAL A 40 -0.35 -18.64 -4.38
CA VAL A 40 -0.89 -17.30 -4.07
C VAL A 40 -0.41 -16.23 -5.04
N ASN A 41 -1.23 -15.21 -5.19
CA ASN A 41 -0.89 -13.97 -5.87
C ASN A 41 -0.53 -12.91 -4.84
N LEU A 42 0.63 -12.27 -5.02
CA LEU A 42 0.99 -11.04 -4.35
C LEU A 42 0.61 -9.86 -5.24
N ILE A 43 -0.23 -8.97 -4.75
CA ILE A 43 -0.77 -7.82 -5.48
C ILE A 43 -0.35 -6.55 -4.74
N SER A 44 0.16 -5.56 -5.47
CA SER A 44 0.38 -4.21 -4.96
C SER A 44 0.60 -3.24 -6.12
N ASP A 45 0.16 -2.00 -5.93
CA ASP A 45 0.43 -0.90 -6.86
C ASP A 45 1.92 -0.56 -6.94
N SER A 46 2.73 -1.00 -5.97
CA SER A 46 4.19 -0.80 -5.96
C SER A 46 4.97 -1.82 -6.80
N LEU A 47 4.31 -2.87 -7.31
CA LEU A 47 4.95 -3.86 -8.17
C LEU A 47 5.02 -3.33 -9.61
N PRO A 48 6.16 -3.50 -10.33
CA PRO A 48 6.31 -3.05 -11.72
C PRO A 48 5.34 -3.74 -12.71
N PHE A 49 4.74 -4.86 -12.32
CA PHE A 49 3.71 -5.58 -13.08
C PHE A 49 2.37 -5.65 -12.35
N GLY A 50 2.22 -4.94 -11.23
CA GLY A 50 1.05 -4.96 -10.35
C GLY A 50 0.80 -6.27 -9.59
N ARG A 51 1.23 -7.42 -10.11
CA ARG A 51 1.00 -8.75 -9.49
C ARG A 51 2.19 -9.70 -9.72
N ARG A 52 2.45 -10.58 -8.75
CA ARG A 52 3.42 -11.68 -8.81
C ARG A 52 2.78 -12.96 -8.26
N TRP A 53 3.22 -14.13 -8.73
CA TRP A 53 2.72 -15.45 -8.31
C TRP A 53 3.81 -16.27 -7.62
N TYR A 54 3.42 -17.02 -6.58
CA TYR A 54 4.23 -18.04 -5.92
C TYR A 54 3.48 -19.38 -5.91
N GLY A 55 4.14 -20.46 -6.34
CA GLY A 55 3.57 -21.81 -6.44
C GLY A 55 4.16 -22.84 -5.49
N ASP A 56 5.11 -22.45 -4.65
CA ASP A 56 5.80 -23.34 -3.71
C ASP A 56 4.94 -23.64 -2.47
N PRO A 57 5.25 -24.70 -1.69
CA PRO A 57 4.57 -24.98 -0.43
C PRO A 57 4.56 -23.81 0.57
N ASN A 58 5.58 -22.95 0.50
CA ASN A 58 5.73 -21.75 1.34
C ASN A 58 5.31 -20.46 0.61
N ALA A 59 4.39 -20.55 -0.35
CA ALA A 59 3.99 -19.43 -1.21
C ALA A 59 3.55 -18.18 -0.44
N VAL A 60 2.82 -18.35 0.68
CA VAL A 60 2.39 -17.24 1.55
C VAL A 60 3.60 -16.55 2.19
N SER A 61 4.48 -17.31 2.84
CA SER A 61 5.68 -16.78 3.48
C SER A 61 6.57 -16.07 2.46
N ASN A 62 6.79 -16.66 1.29
CA ASN A 62 7.58 -16.05 0.22
C ASN A 62 6.99 -14.71 -0.25
N ALA A 63 5.66 -14.61 -0.33
CA ALA A 63 4.97 -13.37 -0.70
C ALA A 63 5.10 -12.28 0.38
N VAL A 64 4.94 -12.66 1.65
CA VAL A 64 5.10 -11.77 2.81
C VAL A 64 6.54 -11.26 2.91
N ASP A 65 7.53 -12.15 2.76
CA ASP A 65 8.94 -11.82 2.82
C ASP A 65 9.35 -10.89 1.67
N TYR A 66 8.80 -11.13 0.48
CA TYR A 66 9.00 -10.22 -0.65
C TYR A 66 8.43 -8.82 -0.37
N ALA A 67 7.22 -8.73 0.19
CA ALA A 67 6.59 -7.46 0.52
C ALA A 67 7.38 -6.68 1.59
N LYS A 68 7.87 -7.36 2.63
CA LYS A 68 8.78 -6.79 3.64
C LYS A 68 10.08 -6.30 3.00
N PHE A 69 10.69 -7.13 2.15
CA PHE A 69 11.95 -6.80 1.47
C PHE A 69 11.82 -5.59 0.54
N ARG A 70 10.71 -5.47 -0.20
CA ARG A 70 10.45 -4.32 -1.08
C ARG A 70 10.14 -3.05 -0.31
N SER A 71 9.71 -3.16 0.93
CA SER A 71 9.27 -2.04 1.76
C SER A 71 10.28 -1.64 2.83
N ARG A 72 11.54 -2.08 2.75
CA ARG A 72 12.54 -1.80 3.81
C ARG A 72 12.68 -0.33 4.20
N SER A 73 12.41 0.60 3.28
CA SER A 73 12.50 2.06 3.51
C SER A 73 11.14 2.76 3.62
N HIS A 74 10.03 2.01 3.58
CA HIS A 74 8.68 2.56 3.60
C HIS A 74 7.81 1.80 4.60
N ARG A 75 6.85 2.50 5.20
CA ARG A 75 5.81 1.80 5.95
C ARG A 75 5.02 0.90 4.99
N ALA A 76 4.71 -0.31 5.41
CA ALA A 76 3.89 -1.21 4.59
C ALA A 76 2.89 -2.00 5.42
N VAL A 77 1.74 -2.27 4.80
CA VAL A 77 0.70 -3.15 5.35
C VAL A 77 0.57 -4.32 4.39
N ILE A 78 0.67 -5.54 4.92
CA ILE A 78 0.59 -6.79 4.16
C ILE A 78 -0.62 -7.55 4.68
N GLY A 79 -1.70 -7.61 3.89
CA GLY A 79 -2.90 -8.37 4.21
C GLY A 79 -2.86 -9.73 3.55
N VAL A 80 -2.99 -10.79 4.33
CA VAL A 80 -3.19 -12.16 3.84
C VAL A 80 -4.67 -12.48 3.87
N TYR A 81 -5.20 -12.86 2.72
CA TYR A 81 -6.60 -13.18 2.55
C TYR A 81 -6.82 -14.69 2.48
N ASP A 82 -7.97 -15.15 2.94
CA ASP A 82 -8.47 -16.48 2.65
C ASP A 82 -9.09 -16.57 1.24
N GLU A 83 -9.61 -17.75 0.90
CA GLU A 83 -10.27 -18.01 -0.38
C GLU A 83 -11.60 -17.26 -0.54
N ALA A 84 -12.27 -16.95 0.57
CA ALA A 84 -13.51 -16.16 0.60
C ALA A 84 -13.24 -14.64 0.45
N GLY A 85 -11.97 -14.22 0.56
CA GLY A 85 -11.57 -12.83 0.49
C GLY A 85 -11.65 -12.10 1.83
N HIS A 86 -11.67 -12.81 2.95
CA HIS A 86 -11.50 -12.22 4.28
C HIS A 86 -10.04 -12.16 4.66
N VAL A 87 -9.64 -11.10 5.36
CA VAL A 87 -8.29 -10.98 5.90
C VAL A 87 -8.16 -11.94 7.08
N ILE A 88 -7.18 -12.85 7.00
CA ILE A 88 -6.85 -13.81 8.05
C ILE A 88 -5.59 -13.40 8.82
N GLU A 89 -4.71 -12.64 8.19
CA GLU A 89 -3.48 -12.15 8.82
C GLU A 89 -3.13 -10.76 8.27
N THR A 90 -2.59 -9.90 9.12
CA THR A 90 -2.12 -8.57 8.72
C THR A 90 -0.76 -8.32 9.35
N HIS A 91 0.22 -7.97 8.52
CA HIS A 91 1.54 -7.55 8.98
C HIS A 91 1.74 -6.07 8.71
N GLU A 92 2.13 -5.32 9.74
CA GLU A 92 2.64 -3.97 9.59
C GLU A 92 4.17 -3.99 9.58
N HIS A 93 4.77 -3.26 8.65
CA HIS A 93 6.21 -3.03 8.58
C HIS A 93 6.49 -1.54 8.73
N SER A 94 7.28 -1.18 9.73
CA SER A 94 7.56 0.20 10.10
C SER A 94 8.50 0.93 9.12
N GLY A 95 9.20 0.21 8.25
CA GLY A 95 10.07 0.80 7.23
C GLY A 95 11.28 1.56 7.78
N GLU A 96 11.69 1.29 9.02
CA GLU A 96 12.87 1.91 9.63
C GLU A 96 14.14 1.33 9.01
N PHE A 97 14.54 1.88 7.86
CA PHE A 97 15.82 1.57 7.24
C PHE A 97 16.94 2.21 8.06
N LYS A 98 17.64 1.41 8.86
CA LYS A 98 18.86 1.83 9.55
C LYS A 98 20.05 1.56 8.63
N GLU A 99 20.69 2.64 8.14
CA GLU A 99 21.97 2.58 7.45
C GLU A 99 23.04 2.06 8.43
N TRP A 100 23.86 1.12 7.98
CA TRP A 100 24.98 0.56 8.73
C TRP A 100 26.29 1.16 8.22
#